data_AF-T0DQB7-F1
#
_entry.id   AF-T0DQB7-F1
#
_cell.length_a   1.000
_cell.length_b   1.000
_cell.length_c   1.000
_cell.angle_alpha   90.00
_cell.angle_beta   90.00
_cell.angle_gamma   90.00
#
_symmetry.space_group_name_H-M   'P 1'
#
loop_
_entity.id
_entity.type
_entity.pdbx_description
1 polymer ?
#
loop_
_entity_poly.entity_id
_entity_poly.type
_entity_poly.pdbx_seq_one_letter_code
_entity_poly.pdbx_strand_id
1 'polypeptide(L)'
;MIKEDVILLMCHEVCEDLHIDKVLRKNFFAYFYSWTFSSYNQVEKIISEIDNDQSFFNRWKSSFKYMNAKFSYEEKKLVFFRLFDIFSTKIRNKKAPHILREAYEYLEIKESDFEYIRDGFYRTQYFNQAGLRDYSNALLFSLMISYSNDGILDQTEFKSLRNVLHHISGHMPKVPIHSFDIKNVLAVNAYSKEEILKMRSEVVEAVKSDGEVNKKEIAAVKSVVKKMHLGEFHDDSWKVVSPFISLIVLLADNELSEKEEEWFLEHYDESFIVNNIEQVFWLFSVLIQVPDVFKKNRSFIRKLWHDQKPLYDMANMLFLTFAKHFLRLDENRLKTFADYIKIGRKKDIVEGIDEILSGKVVEEEILLIINLVLNDRYDLEKINGFLNKKYIERVFKGVKKEDSKLKYLAICHILFADETIDGNEYKALWEAFASSRLNPQILQSVIYDYSICNMKVYKMDDYHEYLNSGKFYRAI
;
A
#
# COMPACT_ATOMS: atom_id res chain seq x y z
N MET A 1 -11.72 36.74 34.17
CA MET A 1 -12.34 35.74 33.28
C MET A 1 -12.13 34.35 33.86
N ILE A 2 -13.22 33.67 34.23
CA ILE A 2 -13.17 32.25 34.64
C ILE A 2 -12.99 31.36 33.39
N LYS A 3 -12.61 30.08 33.54
CA LYS A 3 -12.29 29.23 32.38
C LYS A 3 -13.50 29.04 31.45
N GLU A 4 -14.69 28.98 32.03
CA GLU A 4 -15.96 28.86 31.32
C GLU A 4 -16.20 30.04 30.39
N ASP A 5 -15.92 31.27 30.82
CA ASP A 5 -16.04 32.48 30.00
C ASP A 5 -15.07 32.43 28.80
N VAL A 6 -13.86 31.89 29.00
CA VAL A 6 -12.86 31.77 27.93
C VAL A 6 -13.33 30.79 26.85
N ILE A 7 -13.94 29.67 27.25
CA ILE A 7 -14.50 28.70 26.29
C ILE A 7 -15.69 29.33 25.54
N LEU A 8 -16.50 30.18 26.19
CA LEU A 8 -17.59 30.90 25.53
C LEU A 8 -17.07 31.87 24.48
N LEU A 9 -16.02 32.62 24.84
CA LEU A 9 -15.36 33.55 23.93
C LEU A 9 -14.74 32.81 22.73
N MET A 10 -14.06 31.69 22.95
CA MET A 10 -13.54 30.85 21.86
C MET A 10 -14.67 30.36 20.96
N CYS A 11 -15.77 29.86 21.53
CA CYS A 11 -16.91 29.44 20.74
C CYS A 11 -17.49 30.59 19.92
N HIS A 12 -17.50 31.81 20.47
CA HIS A 12 -17.93 32.99 19.75
C HIS A 12 -17.01 33.31 18.56
N GLU A 13 -15.71 33.47 18.81
CA GLU A 13 -14.70 33.78 17.79
C GLU A 13 -14.75 32.77 16.64
N VAL A 14 -14.76 31.47 16.97
CA VAL A 14 -14.88 30.40 15.98
C VAL A 14 -16.16 30.52 15.15
N CYS A 15 -17.30 30.80 15.77
CA CYS A 15 -18.56 30.93 15.03
C CYS A 15 -18.59 32.16 14.12
N GLU A 16 -17.98 33.28 14.53
CA GLU A 16 -17.82 34.48 13.69
C GLU A 16 -16.92 34.19 12.50
N ASP A 17 -15.78 33.53 12.72
CA ASP A 17 -14.83 33.17 11.66
C ASP A 17 -15.46 32.23 10.63
N LEU A 18 -16.27 31.27 11.09
CA LEU A 18 -16.98 30.34 10.22
C LEU A 18 -18.18 30.99 9.49
N HIS A 19 -18.64 32.17 9.94
CA HIS A 19 -19.87 32.83 9.50
C HIS A 19 -21.11 31.89 9.55
N ILE A 20 -21.26 31.13 10.63
CA ILE A 20 -22.38 30.20 10.78
C ILE A 20 -23.61 30.87 11.42
N ASP A 21 -24.80 30.44 11.01
CA ASP A 21 -26.05 31.03 11.50
C ASP A 21 -26.32 30.76 12.99
N LYS A 22 -27.33 31.44 13.55
CA LYS A 22 -27.70 31.36 14.96
C LYS A 22 -28.11 29.96 15.42
N VAL A 23 -28.68 29.13 14.54
CA VAL A 23 -29.11 27.75 14.85
C VAL A 23 -27.88 26.85 14.97
N LEU A 24 -26.96 26.91 14.00
CA LEU A 24 -25.70 26.17 14.02
C LEU A 24 -24.81 26.62 15.17
N ARG A 25 -24.77 27.92 15.47
CA ARG A 25 -24.04 28.48 16.61
C ARG A 25 -24.55 27.93 17.95
N LYS A 26 -25.88 27.81 18.13
CA LYS A 26 -26.43 27.16 19.33
C LYS A 26 -25.97 25.71 19.47
N ASN A 27 -25.95 24.95 18.37
CA ASN A 27 -25.49 23.56 18.38
C ASN A 27 -23.98 23.45 18.66
N PHE A 28 -23.18 24.37 18.13
CA PHE A 28 -21.74 24.47 18.40
C PHE A 28 -21.47 24.71 19.88
N PHE A 29 -22.13 25.70 20.48
CA PHE A 29 -21.99 25.99 21.92
C PHE A 29 -22.41 24.80 22.79
N ALA A 30 -23.54 24.16 22.48
CA ALA A 30 -24.01 22.97 23.22
C ALA A 30 -23.04 21.77 23.14
N TYR A 31 -22.12 21.76 22.18
CA TYR A 31 -21.11 20.69 22.06
C TYR A 31 -19.93 20.87 23.03
N PHE A 32 -19.61 22.13 23.37
CA PHE A 32 -18.58 22.44 24.38
C PHE A 32 -19.14 22.43 25.81
N TYR A 33 -20.46 22.56 25.98
CA TYR A 33 -21.12 22.60 27.29
C TYR A 33 -22.23 21.56 27.44
N SER A 34 -22.16 20.75 28.50
CA SER A 34 -23.31 19.99 28.99
C SER A 34 -24.30 20.92 29.71
N TRP A 35 -25.06 21.71 28.93
CA TRP A 35 -26.26 22.47 29.32
C TRP A 35 -26.30 23.03 30.75
N THR A 36 -25.69 24.20 30.96
CA THR A 36 -25.96 25.08 32.13
C THR A 36 -26.34 26.52 31.72
N PHE A 37 -26.70 26.75 30.46
CA PHE A 37 -27.20 28.05 30.01
C PHE A 37 -28.72 28.02 29.85
N SER A 38 -29.43 28.84 30.63
CA SER A 38 -30.90 28.90 30.60
C SER A 38 -31.43 29.70 29.40
N SER A 39 -30.61 30.56 28.77
CA SER A 39 -30.93 31.17 27.47
C SER A 39 -29.68 31.60 26.68
N TYR A 40 -29.76 31.56 25.35
CA TYR A 40 -28.69 32.06 24.46
C TYR A 40 -28.46 33.58 24.60
N ASN A 41 -29.49 34.33 24.98
CA ASN A 41 -29.38 35.76 25.26
C ASN A 41 -28.45 36.05 26.46
N GLN A 42 -28.36 35.15 27.45
CA GLN A 42 -27.38 35.26 28.54
C GLN A 42 -25.96 35.07 28.03
N VAL A 43 -25.76 34.17 27.07
CA VAL A 43 -24.45 33.95 26.43
C VAL A 43 -24.04 35.18 25.63
N GLU A 44 -24.95 35.76 24.83
CA GLU A 44 -24.70 37.02 24.10
C GLU A 44 -24.36 38.17 25.08
N LYS A 45 -25.01 38.23 26.24
CA LYS A 45 -24.71 39.23 27.28
C LYS A 45 -23.31 39.05 27.87
N ILE A 46 -22.93 37.82 28.23
CA ILE A 46 -21.60 37.50 28.77
C ILE A 46 -20.51 37.83 27.73
N ILE A 47 -20.74 37.47 26.46
CA ILE A 47 -19.82 37.82 25.36
C ILE A 47 -19.68 39.34 25.26
N SER A 48 -20.79 40.09 25.26
CA SER A 48 -20.73 41.55 25.20
C SER A 48 -20.00 42.17 26.40
N GLU A 49 -20.14 41.60 27.60
CA GLU A 49 -19.40 42.03 28.79
C GLU A 49 -17.89 41.77 28.65
N ILE A 50 -17.49 40.66 28.01
CA ILE A 50 -16.09 40.32 27.70
C ILE A 50 -15.52 41.21 26.59
N ASP A 51 -16.29 41.48 25.54
CA ASP A 51 -15.88 42.33 24.41
C ASP A 51 -15.64 43.78 24.80
N ASN A 52 -16.33 44.26 25.84
CA ASN A 52 -16.12 45.58 26.41
C ASN A 52 -14.81 45.69 27.23
N ASP A 53 -14.13 44.58 27.54
CA ASP A 53 -12.82 44.57 28.19
C ASP A 53 -11.68 44.63 27.15
N GLN A 54 -11.39 45.85 26.68
CA GLN A 54 -10.30 46.12 25.71
C GLN A 54 -8.92 45.59 26.15
N SER A 55 -8.70 45.34 27.45
CA SER A 55 -7.41 44.85 27.96
C SER A 55 -7.11 43.41 27.50
N PHE A 56 -8.14 42.60 27.27
CA PHE A 56 -8.02 41.22 26.79
C PHE A 56 -7.50 41.16 25.35
N PHE A 57 -8.21 41.82 24.43
CA PHE A 57 -7.88 41.80 22.99
C PHE A 57 -6.53 42.47 22.69
N ASN A 58 -6.19 43.53 23.43
CA ASN A 58 -4.89 44.19 23.29
C ASN A 58 -3.70 43.30 23.68
N ARG A 59 -3.89 42.35 24.62
CA ARG A 59 -2.81 41.50 25.13
C ARG A 59 -2.73 40.14 24.47
N TRP A 60 -3.86 39.49 24.19
CA TRP A 60 -3.88 38.07 23.78
C TRP A 60 -4.26 37.87 22.31
N LYS A 61 -5.05 38.77 21.71
CA LYS A 61 -5.50 38.77 20.29
C LYS A 61 -6.31 37.54 19.81
N SER A 62 -6.28 36.42 20.51
CA SER A 62 -7.01 35.17 20.21
C SER A 62 -7.31 34.44 21.51
N SER A 63 -8.52 33.90 21.63
CA SER A 63 -8.94 33.12 22.80
C SER A 63 -8.05 31.88 23.04
N PHE A 64 -7.51 31.25 21.99
CA PHE A 64 -6.60 30.11 22.13
C PHE A 64 -5.30 30.47 22.86
N LYS A 65 -4.73 31.65 22.57
CA LYS A 65 -3.52 32.13 23.29
C LYS A 65 -3.78 32.36 24.77
N TYR A 66 -4.97 32.88 25.10
CA TYR A 66 -5.37 33.04 26.50
C TYR A 66 -5.57 31.69 27.19
N MET A 67 -6.23 30.73 26.51
CA MET A 67 -6.37 29.36 27.01
C MET A 67 -5.01 28.73 27.28
N ASN A 68 -4.05 28.88 26.36
CA ASN A 68 -2.70 28.33 26.53
C ASN A 68 -2.04 28.77 27.84
N ALA A 69 -2.23 30.04 28.23
CA ALA A 69 -1.69 30.61 29.45
C ALA A 69 -2.45 30.24 30.74
N LYS A 70 -3.69 29.76 30.65
CA LYS A 70 -4.59 29.57 31.81
C LYS A 70 -5.06 28.14 32.04
N PHE A 71 -5.00 27.30 31.01
CA PHE A 71 -5.50 25.93 31.04
C PHE A 71 -4.32 24.97 31.23
N SER A 72 -4.57 23.85 31.89
CA SER A 72 -3.66 22.72 31.92
C SER A 72 -3.59 22.06 30.53
N TYR A 73 -2.55 21.28 30.27
CA TYR A 73 -2.41 20.60 28.98
C TYR A 73 -3.59 19.67 28.66
N GLU A 74 -4.08 18.90 29.63
CA GLU A 74 -5.23 18.00 29.43
C GLU A 74 -6.51 18.75 29.06
N GLU A 75 -6.72 19.94 29.64
CA GLU A 75 -7.85 20.79 29.30
C GLU A 75 -7.72 21.34 27.87
N LYS A 76 -6.52 21.79 27.46
CA LYS A 76 -6.24 22.24 26.09
C LYS A 76 -6.48 21.12 25.07
N LYS A 77 -5.97 19.92 25.36
CA LYS A 77 -6.16 18.71 24.55
C LYS A 77 -7.63 18.36 24.39
N LEU A 78 -8.43 18.44 25.47
CA LEU A 78 -9.87 18.19 25.41
C LEU A 78 -10.60 19.22 24.54
N VAL A 79 -10.26 20.50 24.64
CA VAL A 79 -10.82 21.56 23.79
C VAL A 79 -10.50 21.29 22.31
N PHE A 80 -9.24 21.01 22.01
CA PHE A 80 -8.80 20.69 20.64
C PHE A 80 -9.52 19.46 20.08
N PHE A 81 -9.61 18.37 20.86
CA PHE A 81 -10.33 17.16 20.46
C PHE A 81 -11.80 17.44 20.11
N ARG A 82 -12.49 18.27 20.91
CA ARG A 82 -13.88 18.65 20.63
C ARG A 82 -14.01 19.49 19.37
N LEU A 83 -13.07 20.41 19.12
CA LEU A 83 -13.02 21.16 17.86
C LEU A 83 -12.85 20.21 16.66
N PHE A 84 -11.93 19.26 16.77
CA PHE A 84 -11.70 18.27 15.72
C PHE A 84 -12.96 17.41 15.47
N ASP A 85 -13.59 16.90 16.53
CA ASP A 85 -14.78 16.05 16.39
C ASP A 85 -15.96 16.81 15.79
N ILE A 86 -16.26 18.03 16.25
CA ILE A 86 -17.40 18.78 15.72
C ILE A 86 -17.21 19.16 14.25
N PHE A 87 -15.99 19.54 13.84
CA PHE A 87 -15.71 19.89 12.46
C PHE A 87 -15.66 18.69 11.54
N SER A 88 -15.27 17.52 12.03
CA SER A 88 -15.24 16.30 11.23
C SER A 88 -16.61 15.61 11.13
N THR A 89 -17.48 15.74 12.13
CA THR A 89 -18.75 14.97 12.19
C THR A 89 -20.03 15.79 12.03
N LYS A 90 -20.07 17.07 12.42
CA LYS A 90 -21.32 17.86 12.50
C LYS A 90 -21.32 19.12 11.66
N ILE A 91 -20.24 19.89 11.66
CA ILE A 91 -20.18 21.20 11.01
C ILE A 91 -19.08 21.17 9.95
N ARG A 92 -19.48 20.91 8.70
CA ARG A 92 -18.57 20.90 7.56
C ARG A 92 -18.45 22.30 6.97
N ASN A 93 -17.36 23.02 7.26
CA ASN A 93 -17.14 24.39 6.78
C ASN A 93 -15.73 24.55 6.22
N LYS A 94 -15.59 25.14 5.03
CA LYS A 94 -14.31 25.31 4.32
C LYS A 94 -13.22 26.04 5.11
N LYS A 95 -13.57 26.83 6.13
CA LYS A 95 -12.61 27.54 6.99
C LYS A 95 -12.17 26.72 8.22
N ALA A 96 -12.88 25.65 8.56
CA ALA A 96 -12.60 24.83 9.74
C ALA A 96 -11.16 24.27 9.80
N PRO A 97 -10.53 23.81 8.70
CA PRO A 97 -9.12 23.38 8.73
C PRO A 97 -8.16 24.47 9.21
N HIS A 98 -8.42 25.74 8.87
CA HIS A 98 -7.59 26.86 9.31
C HIS A 98 -7.74 27.13 10.81
N ILE A 99 -8.98 27.11 11.31
CA ILE A 99 -9.26 27.26 12.74
C ILE A 99 -8.62 26.13 13.55
N LEU A 100 -8.66 24.89 13.05
CA LEU A 100 -7.96 23.78 13.69
C LEU A 100 -6.45 23.97 13.73
N ARG A 101 -5.86 24.49 12.64
CA ARG A 101 -4.43 24.82 12.61
C ARG A 101 -4.09 25.85 13.68
N GLU A 102 -4.86 26.94 13.76
CA GLU A 102 -4.66 27.97 14.78
C GLU A 102 -4.79 27.39 16.19
N ALA A 103 -5.82 26.57 16.44
CA ALA A 103 -6.02 25.91 17.72
C ALA A 103 -4.85 24.97 18.06
N TYR A 104 -4.38 24.16 17.11
CA TYR A 104 -3.23 23.26 17.28
C TYR A 104 -1.97 24.03 17.68
N GLU A 105 -1.65 25.09 16.94
CA GLU A 105 -0.45 25.92 17.16
C GLU A 105 -0.53 26.69 18.49
N TYR A 106 -1.64 27.39 18.74
CA TYR A 106 -1.75 28.27 19.91
C TYR A 106 -2.03 27.52 21.21
N LEU A 107 -2.67 26.36 21.18
CA LEU A 107 -2.84 25.51 22.36
C LEU A 107 -1.63 24.61 22.63
N GLU A 108 -0.61 24.63 21.75
CA GLU A 108 0.61 23.84 21.85
C GLU A 108 0.32 22.33 21.97
N ILE A 109 -0.56 21.82 21.12
CA ILE A 109 -0.92 20.40 21.11
C ILE A 109 0.30 19.58 20.65
N LYS A 110 0.67 18.55 21.40
CA LYS A 110 1.77 17.66 21.02
C LYS A 110 1.39 16.88 19.76
N GLU A 111 2.34 16.72 18.85
CA GLU A 111 2.13 15.97 17.61
C GLU A 111 1.61 14.56 17.87
N SER A 112 2.18 13.82 18.83
CA SER A 112 1.73 12.47 19.16
C SER A 112 0.25 12.37 19.58
N ASP A 113 -0.28 13.42 20.22
CA ASP A 113 -1.70 13.45 20.59
C ASP A 113 -2.59 13.75 19.38
N PHE A 114 -2.12 14.61 18.47
CA PHE A 114 -2.82 14.87 17.21
C PHE A 114 -2.82 13.64 16.29
N GLU A 115 -1.68 12.96 16.15
CA GLU A 115 -1.57 11.70 15.42
C GLU A 115 -2.58 10.67 15.94
N TYR A 116 -2.69 10.52 17.26
CA TYR A 116 -3.67 9.62 17.87
C TYR A 116 -5.13 9.97 17.49
N ILE A 117 -5.48 11.26 17.48
CA ILE A 117 -6.83 11.72 17.10
C ILE A 117 -7.08 11.46 15.61
N ARG A 118 -6.13 11.84 14.75
CA ARG A 118 -6.19 11.66 13.30
C ARG A 118 -6.34 10.18 12.92
N ASP A 119 -5.49 9.33 13.48
CA ASP A 119 -5.49 7.90 13.19
C ASP A 119 -6.76 7.23 13.73
N GLY A 120 -7.24 7.65 14.90
CA GLY A 120 -8.54 7.21 15.44
C GLY A 120 -9.72 7.58 14.55
N PHE A 121 -9.71 8.79 13.98
CA PHE A 121 -10.71 9.23 13.01
C PHE A 121 -10.66 8.41 11.73
N TYR A 122 -9.49 8.27 11.10
CA TYR A 122 -9.35 7.49 9.88
C TYR A 122 -9.75 6.03 10.09
N ARG A 123 -9.31 5.44 11.20
CA ARG A 123 -9.69 4.07 11.59
C ARG A 123 -11.20 3.91 11.66
N THR A 124 -11.88 4.84 12.31
CA THR A 124 -13.34 4.78 12.49
C THR A 124 -14.10 5.00 11.18
N GLN A 125 -13.68 5.99 10.39
CA GLN A 125 -14.43 6.42 9.20
C GLN A 125 -14.13 5.61 7.94
N TYR A 126 -12.93 5.06 7.82
CA TYR A 126 -12.43 4.47 6.56
C TYR A 126 -11.99 3.02 6.69
N PHE A 127 -11.38 2.61 7.81
CA PHE A 127 -10.74 1.29 7.90
C PHE A 127 -11.57 0.22 8.63
N ASN A 128 -12.34 0.55 9.67
CA ASN A 128 -13.04 -0.43 10.52
C ASN A 128 -14.03 -1.34 9.78
N GLN A 129 -14.55 -0.90 8.62
CA GLN A 129 -15.48 -1.66 7.79
C GLN A 129 -14.89 -2.07 6.44
N ALA A 130 -13.60 -1.76 6.19
CA ALA A 130 -12.97 -2.04 4.91
C ALA A 130 -12.55 -3.52 4.82
N GLY A 131 -12.98 -4.19 3.76
CA GLY A 131 -12.51 -5.53 3.40
C GLY A 131 -11.36 -5.47 2.40
N LEU A 132 -10.74 -6.63 2.13
CA LEU A 132 -9.65 -6.78 1.14
C LEU A 132 -9.97 -6.09 -0.20
N ARG A 133 -11.23 -6.19 -0.65
CA ARG A 133 -11.68 -5.60 -1.91
C ARG A 133 -11.69 -4.07 -1.90
N ASP A 134 -11.96 -3.44 -0.76
CA ASP A 134 -11.94 -1.98 -0.64
C ASP A 134 -10.51 -1.45 -0.77
N TYR A 135 -9.57 -2.12 -0.13
CA TYR A 135 -8.15 -1.80 -0.24
C TYR A 135 -7.59 -2.12 -1.63
N SER A 136 -7.99 -3.22 -2.26
CA SER A 136 -7.61 -3.52 -3.64
C SER A 136 -8.05 -2.41 -4.60
N ASN A 137 -9.29 -1.93 -4.47
CA ASN A 137 -9.76 -0.79 -5.25
C ASN A 137 -8.97 0.49 -4.90
N ALA A 138 -8.74 0.76 -3.63
CA ALA A 138 -7.97 1.92 -3.19
C ALA A 138 -6.55 1.94 -3.77
N LEU A 139 -5.85 0.81 -3.74
CA LEU A 139 -4.55 0.62 -4.37
C LEU A 139 -4.61 0.87 -5.87
N LEU A 140 -5.54 0.23 -6.58
CA LEU A 140 -5.62 0.32 -8.05
C LEU A 140 -5.92 1.75 -8.51
N PHE A 141 -6.79 2.48 -7.80
CA PHE A 141 -7.06 3.89 -8.10
C PHE A 141 -5.84 4.77 -7.82
N SER A 142 -5.16 4.53 -6.71
CA SER A 142 -3.94 5.24 -6.34
C SER A 142 -2.86 5.08 -7.41
N LEU A 143 -2.54 3.83 -7.78
CA LEU A 143 -1.57 3.53 -8.83
C LEU A 143 -2.00 4.11 -10.18
N MET A 144 -3.29 4.02 -10.53
CA MET A 144 -3.77 4.57 -11.80
C MET A 144 -3.56 6.09 -11.88
N ILE A 145 -3.74 6.83 -10.79
CA ILE A 145 -3.50 8.28 -10.74
C ILE A 145 -2.01 8.56 -10.88
N SER A 146 -1.17 7.97 -10.02
CA SER A 146 0.29 8.18 -10.03
C SER A 146 0.91 7.88 -11.40
N TYR A 147 0.72 6.65 -11.91
CA TYR A 147 1.28 6.25 -13.20
C TYR A 147 0.68 6.99 -14.39
N SER A 148 -0.42 7.73 -14.24
CA SER A 148 -0.97 8.50 -15.35
C SER A 148 -0.26 9.80 -15.61
N ASN A 149 0.41 10.37 -14.61
CA ASN A 149 1.13 11.63 -14.71
C ASN A 149 2.39 11.49 -15.59
N ASP A 150 3.47 10.97 -15.02
CA ASP A 150 4.77 10.82 -15.66
C ASP A 150 5.12 9.35 -16.02
N GLY A 151 4.24 8.41 -15.64
CA GLY A 151 4.42 6.99 -15.93
C GLY A 151 5.24 6.23 -14.90
N ILE A 152 5.59 6.84 -13.76
CA ILE A 152 6.27 6.23 -12.64
C ILE A 152 5.52 6.51 -11.33
N LEU A 153 5.88 5.76 -10.28
CA LEU A 153 5.49 6.07 -8.91
C LEU A 153 6.70 6.70 -8.23
N ASP A 154 6.54 7.87 -7.60
CA ASP A 154 7.63 8.53 -6.86
C ASP A 154 7.65 8.17 -5.36
N GLN A 155 8.63 8.70 -4.62
CA GLN A 155 8.81 8.39 -3.20
C GLN A 155 7.70 8.95 -2.29
N THR A 156 7.18 10.13 -2.60
CA THR A 156 6.13 10.78 -1.81
C THR A 156 4.82 10.02 -1.99
N GLU A 157 4.46 9.75 -3.24
CA GLU A 157 3.30 8.94 -3.60
C GLU A 157 3.39 7.53 -3.02
N PHE A 158 4.56 6.89 -3.16
CA PHE A 158 4.78 5.53 -2.65
C PHE A 158 4.65 5.46 -1.14
N LYS A 159 5.19 6.43 -0.40
CA LYS A 159 5.04 6.51 1.05
C LYS A 159 3.59 6.73 1.45
N SER A 160 2.90 7.65 0.79
CA SER A 160 1.46 7.90 0.99
C SER A 160 0.63 6.65 0.75
N LEU A 161 0.90 5.94 -0.35
CA LEU A 161 0.26 4.68 -0.70
C LEU A 161 0.50 3.60 0.36
N ARG A 162 1.75 3.38 0.74
CA ARG A 162 2.12 2.39 1.76
C ARG A 162 1.44 2.68 3.09
N ASN A 163 1.38 3.93 3.52
CA ASN A 163 0.73 4.31 4.78
C ASN A 163 -0.76 3.98 4.77
N VAL A 164 -1.47 4.29 3.68
CA VAL A 164 -2.90 3.94 3.54
C VAL A 164 -3.10 2.43 3.52
N LEU A 165 -2.22 1.71 2.82
CA LEU A 165 -2.33 0.27 2.67
C LEU A 165 -1.76 -0.52 3.84
N HIS A 166 -0.97 0.06 4.74
CA HIS A 166 -0.35 -0.70 5.83
C HIS A 166 -1.38 -1.45 6.67
N HIS A 167 -2.58 -0.88 6.86
CA HIS A 167 -3.70 -1.51 7.55
C HIS A 167 -4.29 -2.74 6.82
N ILE A 168 -4.11 -2.86 5.49
CA ILE A 168 -4.54 -4.06 4.74
C ILE A 168 -3.76 -5.30 5.17
N SER A 169 -2.51 -5.14 5.64
CA SER A 169 -1.63 -6.26 5.97
C SER A 169 -2.25 -7.19 7.03
N GLY A 170 -3.04 -6.63 7.96
CA GLY A 170 -3.79 -7.39 8.95
C GLY A 170 -5.04 -8.10 8.42
N HIS A 171 -5.55 -7.71 7.25
CA HIS A 171 -6.73 -8.29 6.58
C HIS A 171 -6.37 -9.23 5.43
N MET A 172 -5.15 -9.14 4.90
CA MET A 172 -4.71 -10.03 3.86
C MET A 172 -4.47 -11.44 4.43
N PRO A 173 -4.73 -12.50 3.65
CA PRO A 173 -3.98 -13.73 3.84
C PRO A 173 -2.51 -13.34 3.91
N LYS A 174 -1.70 -13.91 4.81
CA LYS A 174 -0.24 -13.69 4.76
C LYS A 174 0.21 -14.04 3.35
N VAL A 175 0.37 -13.07 2.46
CA VAL A 175 0.90 -13.29 1.11
C VAL A 175 2.39 -13.33 1.33
N PRO A 176 2.99 -14.52 1.47
CA PRO A 176 4.24 -14.70 2.19
C PRO A 176 5.44 -14.54 1.26
N ILE A 177 5.25 -13.95 0.06
CA ILE A 177 6.31 -13.86 -0.93
C ILE A 177 7.16 -12.65 -0.56
N HIS A 178 8.23 -12.90 0.19
CA HIS A 178 9.23 -11.87 0.47
C HIS A 178 10.21 -11.74 -0.70
N SER A 179 10.47 -12.82 -1.42
CA SER A 179 11.34 -12.85 -2.60
C SER A 179 10.69 -13.60 -3.76
N PHE A 180 10.41 -12.91 -4.86
CA PHE A 180 9.82 -13.48 -6.07
C PHE A 180 10.78 -14.37 -6.87
N ASP A 181 12.08 -14.34 -6.56
CA ASP A 181 13.07 -15.22 -7.16
C ASP A 181 14.23 -15.48 -6.18
N ILE A 182 14.90 -16.63 -6.38
CA ILE A 182 16.03 -17.06 -5.55
C ILE A 182 17.27 -16.16 -5.71
N LYS A 183 17.40 -15.44 -6.83
CA LYS A 183 18.52 -14.52 -7.06
C LYS A 183 18.41 -13.29 -6.15
N ASN A 184 17.20 -12.84 -5.83
CA ASN A 184 16.90 -11.76 -4.89
C ASN A 184 17.14 -12.23 -3.45
N VAL A 185 16.80 -13.48 -3.12
CA VAL A 185 17.13 -14.07 -1.80
C VAL A 185 18.62 -13.95 -1.51
N LEU A 186 19.47 -14.39 -2.45
CA LEU A 186 20.92 -14.31 -2.29
C LEU A 186 21.44 -12.87 -2.20
N ALA A 187 20.82 -11.93 -2.90
CA ALA A 187 21.24 -10.54 -2.89
C ALA A 187 20.86 -9.79 -1.59
N VAL A 188 19.79 -10.22 -0.91
CA VAL A 188 19.25 -9.54 0.27
C VAL A 188 19.70 -10.21 1.57
N ASN A 189 19.92 -11.52 1.58
CA ASN A 189 20.39 -12.25 2.76
C ASN A 189 21.92 -12.15 2.91
N ALA A 190 22.36 -11.99 4.15
CA ALA A 190 23.79 -12.01 4.49
C ALA A 190 24.12 -13.27 5.32
N TYR A 191 25.15 -13.99 4.90
CA TYR A 191 25.51 -15.29 5.46
C TYR A 191 26.87 -15.23 6.15
N SER A 192 27.06 -16.05 7.17
CA SER A 192 28.37 -16.23 7.80
C SER A 192 29.36 -16.84 6.82
N LYS A 193 30.65 -16.65 7.09
CA LYS A 193 31.72 -17.21 6.26
C LYS A 193 31.62 -18.73 6.16
N GLU A 194 31.29 -19.39 7.26
CA GLU A 194 31.11 -20.83 7.35
C GLU A 194 29.96 -21.32 6.46
N GLU A 195 28.84 -20.59 6.43
CA GLU A 195 27.68 -20.92 5.59
C GLU A 195 27.97 -20.72 4.10
N ILE A 196 28.64 -19.64 3.72
CA ILE A 196 29.06 -19.41 2.34
C ILE A 196 30.00 -20.53 1.88
N LEU A 197 30.92 -20.98 2.74
CA LEU A 197 31.81 -22.10 2.42
C LEU A 197 31.04 -23.41 2.22
N LYS A 198 30.02 -23.68 3.04
CA LYS A 198 29.15 -24.86 2.88
C LYS A 198 28.37 -24.80 1.56
N MET A 199 27.64 -23.71 1.32
CA MET A 199 26.89 -23.52 0.07
C MET A 199 27.79 -23.60 -1.17
N ARG A 200 29.02 -23.08 -1.09
CA ARG A 200 30.00 -23.20 -2.17
C ARG A 200 30.44 -24.65 -2.39
N SER A 201 30.65 -25.43 -1.34
CA SER A 201 30.99 -26.86 -1.47
C SER A 201 29.87 -27.61 -2.16
N GLU A 202 28.63 -27.42 -1.72
CA GLU A 202 27.45 -28.09 -2.28
C GLU A 202 27.29 -27.79 -3.77
N VAL A 203 27.38 -26.52 -4.16
CA VAL A 203 27.25 -26.12 -5.56
C VAL A 203 28.39 -26.68 -6.44
N VAL A 204 29.59 -26.89 -5.88
CA VAL A 204 30.70 -27.53 -6.60
C VAL A 204 30.52 -29.05 -6.69
N GLU A 205 29.93 -29.68 -5.69
CA GLU A 205 29.59 -31.10 -5.70
C GLU A 205 28.47 -31.37 -6.71
N ALA A 206 27.45 -30.51 -6.77
CA ALA A 206 26.34 -30.59 -7.73
C ALA A 206 26.84 -30.71 -9.18
N VAL A 207 27.70 -29.78 -9.62
CA VAL A 207 28.28 -29.74 -10.98
C VAL A 207 29.10 -30.98 -11.33
N LYS A 208 29.57 -31.72 -10.35
CA LYS A 208 30.41 -32.91 -10.58
C LYS A 208 29.63 -34.20 -10.52
N SER A 209 28.32 -34.13 -10.29
CA SER A 209 27.51 -35.29 -9.93
C SER A 209 27.31 -36.27 -11.08
N ASP A 210 27.25 -35.81 -12.32
CA ASP A 210 27.15 -36.67 -13.50
C ASP A 210 28.51 -37.17 -14.04
N GLY A 211 29.59 -36.51 -13.62
CA GLY A 211 30.97 -36.76 -14.03
C GLY A 211 31.48 -35.88 -15.18
N GLU A 212 30.64 -35.00 -15.71
CA GLU A 212 31.00 -34.02 -16.75
C GLU A 212 30.91 -32.61 -16.16
N VAL A 213 31.74 -31.67 -16.66
CA VAL A 213 31.71 -30.28 -16.18
C VAL A 213 31.73 -29.33 -17.36
N ASN A 214 30.61 -28.66 -17.59
CA ASN A 214 30.41 -27.72 -18.67
C ASN A 214 30.89 -26.31 -18.28
N LYS A 215 31.36 -25.55 -19.28
CA LYS A 215 31.70 -24.12 -19.13
C LYS A 215 30.50 -23.29 -18.62
N LYS A 216 29.28 -23.65 -19.01
CA LYS A 216 28.06 -22.97 -18.55
C LYS A 216 27.81 -23.14 -17.06
N GLU A 217 27.97 -24.37 -16.55
CA GLU A 217 27.84 -24.66 -15.12
C GLU A 217 28.92 -23.95 -14.31
N ILE A 218 30.18 -23.98 -14.77
CA ILE A 218 31.26 -23.21 -14.13
C ILE A 218 30.90 -21.71 -14.04
N ALA A 219 30.29 -21.15 -15.09
CA ALA A 219 29.84 -19.77 -15.09
C ALA A 219 28.68 -19.55 -14.09
N ALA A 220 27.75 -20.50 -13.99
CA ALA A 220 26.65 -20.46 -13.02
C ALA A 220 27.15 -20.52 -11.57
N VAL A 221 28.09 -21.42 -11.25
CA VAL A 221 28.77 -21.49 -9.93
C VAL A 221 29.36 -20.14 -9.58
N LYS A 222 30.16 -19.55 -10.49
CA LYS A 222 30.79 -18.24 -10.27
C LYS A 222 29.75 -17.15 -10.04
N SER A 223 28.64 -17.17 -10.79
CA SER A 223 27.56 -16.20 -10.64
C SER A 223 26.85 -16.34 -9.29
N VAL A 224 26.51 -17.55 -8.86
CA VAL A 224 25.85 -17.83 -7.59
C VAL A 224 26.75 -17.41 -6.42
N VAL A 225 28.02 -17.84 -6.42
CA VAL A 225 28.99 -17.50 -5.37
C VAL A 225 29.23 -16.00 -5.28
N LYS A 226 29.28 -15.28 -6.42
CA LYS A 226 29.44 -13.82 -6.43
C LYS A 226 28.28 -13.07 -5.76
N LYS A 227 27.08 -13.66 -5.79
CA LYS A 227 25.87 -13.08 -5.18
C LYS A 227 25.73 -13.41 -3.69
N MET A 228 26.54 -14.31 -3.16
CA MET A 228 26.57 -14.55 -1.72
C MET A 228 27.35 -13.43 -1.03
N HIS A 229 26.74 -12.79 -0.04
CA HIS A 229 27.36 -11.69 0.70
C HIS A 229 27.57 -12.04 2.16
N LEU A 230 28.70 -11.60 2.74
CA LEU A 230 29.04 -11.84 4.13
C LEU A 230 28.23 -10.95 5.06
N GLY A 231 27.65 -11.53 6.12
CA GLY A 231 27.04 -10.82 7.23
C GLY A 231 26.37 -11.76 8.22
N GLU A 232 25.80 -11.20 9.29
CA GLU A 232 25.22 -11.98 10.40
C GLU A 232 23.69 -11.98 10.39
N PHE A 233 23.05 -11.21 9.52
CA PHE A 233 21.59 -11.09 9.43
C PHE A 233 21.07 -11.75 8.14
N HIS A 234 20.28 -12.80 8.31
CA HIS A 234 19.53 -13.45 7.23
C HIS A 234 18.14 -13.83 7.72
N ASP A 235 17.16 -13.64 6.85
CA ASP A 235 15.79 -14.09 7.11
C ASP A 235 15.62 -15.60 6.84
N ASP A 236 16.47 -16.18 5.97
CA ASP A 236 16.39 -17.58 5.55
C ASP A 236 17.68 -18.36 5.81
N SER A 237 17.58 -19.50 6.50
CA SER A 237 18.72 -20.38 6.74
C SER A 237 19.34 -20.87 5.42
N TRP A 238 20.66 -20.94 5.36
CA TRP A 238 21.39 -21.45 4.18
C TRP A 238 20.90 -22.83 3.73
N LYS A 239 20.51 -23.72 4.66
CA LYS A 239 19.96 -25.05 4.35
C LYS A 239 18.65 -25.00 3.55
N VAL A 240 17.87 -23.93 3.72
CA VAL A 240 16.62 -23.72 2.98
C VAL A 240 16.90 -23.23 1.56
N VAL A 241 17.97 -22.45 1.38
CA VAL A 241 18.36 -21.83 0.11
C VAL A 241 19.20 -22.76 -0.77
N SER A 242 20.04 -23.57 -0.14
CA SER A 242 20.97 -24.55 -0.74
C SER A 242 20.36 -25.41 -1.86
N PRO A 243 19.20 -26.06 -1.69
CA PRO A 243 18.60 -26.87 -2.74
C PRO A 243 18.34 -26.08 -4.03
N PHE A 244 17.87 -24.84 -3.91
CA PHE A 244 17.54 -24.01 -5.08
C PHE A 244 18.79 -23.52 -5.81
N ILE A 245 19.87 -23.18 -5.09
CA ILE A 245 21.12 -22.78 -5.72
C ILE A 245 21.82 -23.94 -6.43
N SER A 246 21.70 -25.16 -5.89
CA SER A 246 22.17 -26.37 -6.56
C SER A 246 21.40 -26.61 -7.85
N LEU A 247 20.06 -26.48 -7.85
CA LEU A 247 19.26 -26.58 -9.06
C LEU A 247 19.64 -25.54 -10.13
N ILE A 248 19.95 -24.29 -9.76
CA ILE A 248 20.41 -23.27 -10.72
C ILE A 248 21.62 -23.75 -11.52
N VAL A 249 22.51 -24.45 -10.83
CA VAL A 249 23.79 -24.83 -11.37
C VAL A 249 23.71 -26.14 -12.15
N LEU A 250 22.99 -27.14 -11.64
CA LEU A 250 22.67 -28.38 -12.38
C LEU A 250 21.99 -28.04 -13.72
N LEU A 251 21.03 -27.12 -13.70
CA LEU A 251 20.27 -26.74 -14.91
C LEU A 251 21.00 -25.75 -15.82
N ALA A 252 22.24 -25.38 -15.51
CA ALA A 252 22.92 -24.28 -16.20
C ALA A 252 23.26 -24.60 -17.67
N ASP A 253 23.41 -25.87 -18.01
CA ASP A 253 23.70 -26.31 -19.37
C ASP A 253 22.45 -26.53 -20.24
N ASN A 254 21.26 -26.40 -19.63
CA ASN A 254 19.91 -26.65 -20.14
C ASN A 254 19.46 -28.11 -20.16
N GLU A 255 20.16 -29.01 -19.48
CA GLU A 255 19.76 -30.39 -19.30
C GLU A 255 19.75 -30.75 -17.82
N LEU A 256 19.16 -31.90 -17.50
CA LEU A 256 19.22 -32.51 -16.17
C LEU A 256 19.24 -34.02 -16.39
N SER A 257 20.36 -34.63 -16.08
CA SER A 257 20.60 -36.07 -16.23
C SER A 257 20.02 -36.86 -15.05
N GLU A 258 19.82 -38.16 -15.25
CA GLU A 258 19.33 -39.05 -14.18
C GLU A 258 20.29 -39.07 -12.98
N LYS A 259 21.61 -38.98 -13.20
CA LYS A 259 22.61 -38.94 -12.13
C LYS A 259 22.51 -37.67 -11.29
N GLU A 260 22.23 -36.53 -11.91
CA GLU A 260 22.02 -35.27 -11.20
C GLU A 260 20.71 -35.29 -10.40
N GLU A 261 19.65 -35.90 -10.95
CA GLU A 261 18.40 -36.13 -10.21
C GLU A 261 18.62 -37.00 -8.98
N GLU A 262 19.35 -38.12 -9.14
CA GLU A 262 19.70 -39.04 -8.05
C GLU A 262 20.53 -38.33 -6.98
N TRP A 263 21.60 -37.63 -7.39
CA TRP A 263 22.44 -36.85 -6.48
C TRP A 263 21.63 -35.83 -5.69
N PHE A 264 20.73 -35.10 -6.35
CA PHE A 264 19.92 -34.07 -5.69
C PHE A 264 19.04 -34.66 -4.59
N LEU A 265 18.38 -35.78 -4.86
CA LEU A 265 17.48 -36.45 -3.91
C LEU A 265 18.26 -37.10 -2.76
N GLU A 266 19.43 -37.69 -3.03
CA GLU A 266 20.29 -38.25 -2.00
C GLU A 266 20.85 -37.17 -1.06
N HIS A 267 21.21 -36.00 -1.60
CA HIS A 267 21.88 -34.93 -0.86
C HIS A 267 20.93 -34.13 0.05
N TYR A 268 19.69 -33.87 -0.39
CA TYR A 268 18.76 -32.99 0.32
C TYR A 268 17.62 -33.70 1.07
N ASP A 269 17.74 -35.02 1.28
CA ASP A 269 16.68 -35.95 1.73
C ASP A 269 15.73 -36.33 0.60
N GLU A 270 15.44 -37.62 0.44
CA GLU A 270 14.48 -38.15 -0.54
C GLU A 270 13.08 -37.53 -0.39
N SER A 271 12.80 -36.92 0.77
CA SER A 271 11.57 -36.20 1.11
C SER A 271 11.62 -34.68 0.93
N PHE A 272 12.66 -34.10 0.32
CA PHE A 272 12.69 -32.66 0.05
C PHE A 272 11.49 -32.24 -0.82
N ILE A 273 10.59 -31.46 -0.22
CA ILE A 273 9.40 -30.93 -0.85
C ILE A 273 9.26 -29.47 -0.47
N VAL A 274 9.03 -28.60 -1.46
CA VAL A 274 8.74 -27.19 -1.17
C VAL A 274 7.44 -27.06 -0.38
N ASN A 275 7.51 -26.30 0.72
CA ASN A 275 6.49 -26.34 1.76
C ASN A 275 5.64 -25.06 1.85
N ASN A 276 6.01 -24.01 1.13
CA ASN A 276 5.34 -22.71 1.14
C ASN A 276 5.41 -22.03 -0.23
N ILE A 277 4.59 -20.99 -0.44
CA ILE A 277 4.44 -20.26 -1.72
C ILE A 277 5.76 -19.64 -2.20
N GLU A 278 6.57 -19.10 -1.29
CA GLU A 278 7.82 -18.45 -1.64
C GLU A 278 8.83 -19.44 -2.23
N GLN A 279 8.97 -20.62 -1.62
CA GLN A 279 9.79 -21.71 -2.16
C GLN A 279 9.30 -22.21 -3.52
N VAL A 280 7.99 -22.14 -3.79
CA VAL A 280 7.44 -22.43 -5.13
C VAL A 280 7.94 -21.44 -6.15
N PHE A 281 7.90 -20.14 -5.80
CA PHE A 281 8.41 -19.08 -6.65
C PHE A 281 9.90 -19.30 -6.94
N TRP A 282 10.67 -19.68 -5.94
CA TRP A 282 12.10 -20.00 -6.11
C TRP A 282 12.28 -21.18 -7.05
N LEU A 283 11.60 -22.31 -6.80
CA LEU A 283 11.67 -23.50 -7.64
C LEU A 283 11.33 -23.17 -9.10
N PHE A 284 10.17 -22.57 -9.35
CA PHE A 284 9.73 -22.28 -10.71
C PHE A 284 10.55 -21.18 -11.37
N SER A 285 11.08 -20.21 -10.63
CA SER A 285 12.00 -19.19 -11.19
C SER A 285 13.27 -19.81 -11.79
N VAL A 286 13.70 -20.95 -11.23
CA VAL A 286 14.82 -21.75 -11.73
C VAL A 286 14.38 -22.62 -12.91
N LEU A 287 13.36 -23.48 -12.71
CA LEU A 287 12.92 -24.45 -13.71
C LEU A 287 12.45 -23.79 -15.01
N ILE A 288 11.79 -22.64 -14.93
CA ILE A 288 11.24 -21.98 -16.13
C ILE A 288 12.32 -21.41 -17.07
N GLN A 289 13.58 -21.35 -16.63
CA GLN A 289 14.70 -21.01 -17.51
C GLN A 289 15.02 -22.13 -18.51
N VAL A 290 14.66 -23.38 -18.18
CA VAL A 290 14.94 -24.59 -18.97
C VAL A 290 13.62 -25.35 -19.23
N PRO A 291 12.80 -24.94 -20.22
CA PRO A 291 11.44 -25.45 -20.37
C PRO A 291 11.34 -26.96 -20.60
N ASP A 292 12.38 -27.57 -21.17
CA ASP A 292 12.39 -29.00 -21.49
C ASP A 292 12.34 -29.88 -20.24
N VAL A 293 12.74 -29.37 -19.07
CA VAL A 293 12.68 -30.15 -17.81
C VAL A 293 11.26 -30.50 -17.40
N PHE A 294 10.28 -29.67 -17.74
CA PHE A 294 8.87 -29.98 -17.48
C PHE A 294 8.35 -31.17 -18.29
N LYS A 295 9.05 -31.52 -19.39
CA LYS A 295 8.74 -32.68 -20.23
C LYS A 295 9.60 -33.88 -19.89
N LYS A 296 10.93 -33.68 -19.83
CA LYS A 296 11.93 -34.75 -19.66
C LYS A 296 12.02 -35.23 -18.20
N ASN A 297 12.03 -34.30 -17.25
CA ASN A 297 12.33 -34.55 -15.83
C ASN A 297 11.08 -34.46 -14.94
N ARG A 298 9.93 -34.83 -15.50
CA ARG A 298 8.61 -34.62 -14.88
C ARG A 298 8.43 -35.38 -13.57
N SER A 299 8.95 -36.60 -13.48
CA SER A 299 8.92 -37.43 -12.27
C SER A 299 9.69 -36.76 -11.13
N PHE A 300 10.88 -36.25 -11.41
CA PHE A 300 11.71 -35.52 -10.46
C PHE A 300 11.03 -34.26 -9.93
N ILE A 301 10.54 -33.39 -10.83
CA ILE A 301 9.88 -32.14 -10.40
C ILE A 301 8.66 -32.44 -9.51
N ARG A 302 7.89 -33.49 -9.80
CA ARG A 302 6.75 -33.92 -8.97
C ARG A 302 7.14 -34.44 -7.58
N LYS A 303 8.39 -34.86 -7.36
CA LYS A 303 8.88 -35.20 -6.02
C LYS A 303 9.17 -33.92 -5.21
N LEU A 304 9.78 -32.91 -5.84
CA LEU A 304 10.07 -31.62 -5.21
C LEU A 304 8.81 -30.80 -4.92
N TRP A 305 7.74 -31.08 -5.66
CA TRP A 305 6.49 -30.31 -5.71
C TRP A 305 5.29 -31.24 -5.59
N HIS A 306 4.61 -31.22 -4.43
CA HIS A 306 3.37 -31.96 -4.26
C HIS A 306 2.21 -31.30 -4.99
N ASP A 307 1.51 -32.05 -5.84
CA ASP A 307 0.44 -31.53 -6.66
C ASP A 307 -0.96 -31.63 -5.99
N GLN A 308 -1.08 -32.08 -4.74
CA GLN A 308 -2.40 -32.41 -4.14
C GLN A 308 -2.96 -31.41 -3.12
N LYS A 309 -2.30 -30.26 -2.86
CA LYS A 309 -2.79 -29.27 -1.88
C LYS A 309 -3.29 -27.97 -2.56
N PRO A 310 -4.42 -27.38 -2.10
CA PRO A 310 -4.93 -26.10 -2.63
C PRO A 310 -3.92 -24.93 -2.58
N LEU A 311 -3.03 -24.93 -1.59
CA LEU A 311 -1.92 -23.95 -1.47
C LEU A 311 -1.09 -23.86 -2.76
N TYR A 312 -0.91 -25.00 -3.42
CA TYR A 312 -0.09 -25.14 -4.61
C TYR A 312 -0.78 -24.65 -5.86
N ASP A 313 -2.11 -24.76 -5.94
CA ASP A 313 -2.88 -24.19 -7.06
C ASP A 313 -2.82 -22.67 -7.05
N MET A 314 -2.97 -22.05 -5.88
CA MET A 314 -2.77 -20.60 -5.71
C MET A 314 -1.34 -20.19 -6.08
N ALA A 315 -0.32 -20.90 -5.60
CA ALA A 315 1.07 -20.61 -5.93
C ALA A 315 1.37 -20.74 -7.44
N ASN A 316 0.81 -21.76 -8.10
CA ASN A 316 0.92 -21.96 -9.54
C ASN A 316 0.34 -20.77 -10.33
N MET A 317 -0.88 -20.34 -9.98
CA MET A 317 -1.54 -19.22 -10.67
C MET A 317 -0.83 -17.90 -10.41
N LEU A 318 -0.40 -17.65 -9.16
CA LEU A 318 0.42 -16.48 -8.81
C LEU A 318 1.73 -16.49 -9.59
N PHE A 319 2.46 -17.60 -9.64
CA PHE A 319 3.72 -17.67 -10.36
C PHE A 319 3.53 -17.54 -11.88
N LEU A 320 2.52 -18.17 -12.47
CA LEU A 320 2.22 -18.01 -13.91
C LEU A 320 1.93 -16.55 -14.26
N THR A 321 1.13 -15.89 -13.42
CA THR A 321 0.82 -14.47 -13.55
C THR A 321 2.08 -13.61 -13.43
N PHE A 322 2.93 -13.91 -12.44
CA PHE A 322 4.24 -13.27 -12.26
C PHE A 322 5.13 -13.45 -13.50
N ALA A 323 5.26 -14.68 -13.99
CA ALA A 323 6.07 -15.03 -15.13
C ALA A 323 5.62 -14.33 -16.42
N LYS A 324 4.30 -14.20 -16.63
CA LYS A 324 3.72 -13.55 -17.80
C LYS A 324 3.91 -12.03 -17.78
N HIS A 325 3.64 -11.39 -16.65
CA HIS A 325 3.56 -9.92 -16.60
C HIS A 325 4.83 -9.23 -16.11
N PHE A 326 5.54 -9.87 -15.20
CA PHE A 326 6.70 -9.29 -14.51
C PHE A 326 8.01 -9.83 -15.07
N LEU A 327 8.14 -11.14 -15.26
CA LEU A 327 9.30 -11.73 -15.97
C LEU A 327 9.20 -11.57 -17.50
N ARG A 328 7.98 -11.34 -18.02
CA ARG A 328 7.69 -11.16 -19.45
C ARG A 328 8.25 -12.30 -20.31
N LEU A 329 8.08 -13.54 -19.85
CA LEU A 329 8.54 -14.72 -20.58
C LEU A 329 7.85 -14.86 -21.94
N ASP A 330 8.54 -15.49 -22.88
CA ASP A 330 7.98 -15.79 -24.18
C ASP A 330 6.84 -16.82 -24.10
N GLU A 331 5.99 -16.81 -25.13
CA GLU A 331 4.77 -17.60 -25.16
C GLU A 331 5.02 -19.11 -25.12
N ASN A 332 6.15 -19.59 -25.65
CA ASN A 332 6.48 -21.02 -25.64
C ASN A 332 6.83 -21.50 -24.23
N ARG A 333 7.63 -20.72 -23.49
CA ARG A 333 7.93 -21.00 -22.07
C ARG A 333 6.66 -20.98 -21.22
N LEU A 334 5.83 -19.97 -21.39
CA LEU A 334 4.57 -19.84 -20.66
C LEU A 334 3.62 -21.01 -20.95
N LYS A 335 3.44 -21.39 -22.21
CA LYS A 335 2.61 -22.54 -22.61
C LYS A 335 3.14 -23.85 -22.05
N THR A 336 4.45 -24.10 -22.16
CA THR A 336 5.07 -25.33 -21.63
C THR A 336 4.86 -25.45 -20.11
N PHE A 337 5.07 -24.35 -19.37
CA PHE A 337 4.83 -24.33 -17.93
C PHE A 337 3.35 -24.49 -17.59
N ALA A 338 2.45 -23.79 -18.30
CA ALA A 338 1.01 -23.88 -18.10
C ALA A 338 0.49 -25.31 -18.36
N ASP A 339 0.93 -25.95 -19.43
CA ASP A 339 0.56 -27.33 -19.74
C ASP A 339 1.04 -28.29 -18.65
N TYR A 340 2.24 -28.08 -18.10
CA TYR A 340 2.73 -28.87 -16.98
C TYR A 340 1.82 -28.77 -15.74
N ILE A 341 1.45 -27.55 -15.33
CA ILE A 341 0.63 -27.35 -14.12
C ILE A 341 -0.84 -27.74 -14.31
N LYS A 342 -1.37 -27.76 -15.54
CA LYS A 342 -2.75 -28.18 -15.83
C LYS A 342 -3.00 -29.68 -15.62
N ILE A 343 -1.97 -30.51 -15.68
CA ILE A 343 -2.18 -31.95 -15.74
C ILE A 343 -2.75 -32.49 -14.42
N GLY A 344 -3.91 -33.15 -14.51
CA GLY A 344 -4.60 -33.73 -13.36
C GLY A 344 -5.33 -32.69 -12.49
N ARG A 345 -5.52 -31.47 -13.00
CA ARG A 345 -6.24 -30.40 -12.30
C ARG A 345 -7.73 -30.40 -12.58
N LYS A 346 -8.46 -29.84 -11.61
CA LYS A 346 -9.89 -29.57 -11.74
C LYS A 346 -10.13 -28.51 -12.82
N LYS A 347 -11.32 -28.57 -13.41
CA LYS A 347 -11.71 -27.74 -14.57
C LYS A 347 -11.63 -26.24 -14.28
N ASP A 348 -12.07 -25.82 -13.10
CA ASP A 348 -12.03 -24.44 -12.61
C ASP A 348 -10.60 -23.88 -12.56
N ILE A 349 -9.63 -24.66 -12.07
CA ILE A 349 -8.21 -24.27 -12.06
C ILE A 349 -7.65 -24.15 -13.49
N VAL A 350 -8.02 -25.08 -14.37
CA VAL A 350 -7.60 -25.04 -15.78
C VAL A 350 -8.17 -23.81 -16.49
N GLU A 351 -9.45 -23.50 -16.27
CA GLU A 351 -10.10 -22.29 -16.80
C GLU A 351 -9.38 -21.03 -16.31
N GLY A 352 -9.02 -20.94 -15.02
CA GLY A 352 -8.23 -19.82 -14.48
C GLY A 352 -6.85 -19.65 -15.14
N ILE A 353 -6.14 -20.76 -15.37
CA ILE A 353 -4.86 -20.75 -16.10
C ILE A 353 -5.04 -20.23 -17.53
N ASP A 354 -6.09 -20.66 -18.23
CA ASP A 354 -6.39 -20.20 -19.59
C ASP A 354 -6.74 -18.70 -19.62
N GLU A 355 -7.45 -18.20 -18.61
CA GLU A 355 -7.71 -16.76 -18.46
C GLU A 355 -6.42 -15.95 -18.34
N ILE A 356 -5.47 -16.38 -17.50
CA ILE A 356 -4.14 -15.76 -17.38
C ILE A 356 -3.42 -15.76 -18.74
N LEU A 357 -3.39 -16.91 -19.43
CA LEU A 357 -2.74 -17.02 -20.74
C LEU A 357 -3.38 -16.12 -21.80
N SER A 358 -4.71 -15.97 -21.79
CA SER A 358 -5.43 -15.07 -22.70
C SER A 358 -5.15 -13.59 -22.45
N GLY A 359 -4.61 -13.24 -21.27
CA GLY A 359 -4.36 -11.86 -20.86
C GLY A 359 -5.57 -11.16 -20.25
N LYS A 360 -6.62 -11.92 -19.90
CA LYS A 360 -7.71 -11.44 -19.04
C LYS A 360 -7.15 -11.10 -17.66
N VAL A 361 -7.69 -10.07 -17.04
CA VAL A 361 -7.28 -9.66 -15.69
C VAL A 361 -7.90 -10.62 -14.67
N VAL A 362 -7.07 -11.17 -13.80
CA VAL A 362 -7.45 -12.11 -12.74
C VAL A 362 -7.09 -11.58 -11.34
N GLU A 363 -7.61 -12.20 -10.29
CA GLU A 363 -7.40 -11.75 -8.90
C GLU A 363 -5.94 -11.87 -8.45
N GLU A 364 -5.21 -12.86 -8.98
CA GLU A 364 -3.77 -13.09 -8.72
C GLU A 364 -2.92 -11.87 -9.07
N GLU A 365 -3.29 -11.12 -10.11
CA GLU A 365 -2.59 -9.89 -10.48
C GLU A 365 -2.69 -8.84 -9.38
N ILE A 366 -3.87 -8.66 -8.82
CA ILE A 366 -4.12 -7.68 -7.76
C ILE A 366 -3.32 -8.08 -6.51
N LEU A 367 -3.32 -9.37 -6.17
CA LEU A 367 -2.55 -9.89 -5.03
C LEU A 367 -1.03 -9.68 -5.21
N LEU A 368 -0.50 -9.89 -6.41
CA LEU A 368 0.91 -9.64 -6.71
C LEU A 368 1.26 -8.15 -6.62
N ILE A 369 0.41 -7.26 -7.16
CA ILE A 369 0.63 -5.81 -7.07
C ILE A 369 0.61 -5.37 -5.60
N ILE A 370 -0.36 -5.84 -4.79
CA ILE A 370 -0.40 -5.52 -3.36
C ILE A 370 0.87 -6.02 -2.66
N ASN A 371 1.27 -7.27 -2.90
CA ASN A 371 2.48 -7.82 -2.29
C ASN A 371 3.71 -7.00 -2.70
N LEU A 372 3.89 -6.66 -3.97
CA LEU A 372 4.99 -5.83 -4.45
C LEU A 372 5.05 -4.46 -3.77
N VAL A 373 3.91 -3.77 -3.67
CA VAL A 373 3.85 -2.43 -3.08
C VAL A 373 4.16 -2.46 -1.57
N LEU A 374 3.67 -3.47 -0.85
CA LEU A 374 3.87 -3.61 0.59
C LEU A 374 5.16 -4.34 1.00
N ASN A 375 5.89 -4.92 0.04
CA ASN A 375 7.07 -5.70 0.35
C ASN A 375 8.30 -4.80 0.53
N ASP A 376 8.81 -4.75 1.76
CA ASP A 376 9.95 -3.92 2.14
C ASP A 376 11.29 -4.35 1.51
N ARG A 377 11.38 -5.55 0.92
CA ARG A 377 12.58 -6.01 0.19
C ARG A 377 12.70 -5.43 -1.22
N TYR A 378 11.65 -4.78 -1.74
CA TYR A 378 11.66 -4.14 -3.06
C TYR A 378 11.65 -2.63 -2.91
N ASP A 379 12.70 -2.00 -3.44
CA ASP A 379 12.75 -0.56 -3.59
C ASP A 379 11.83 -0.08 -4.73
N LEU A 380 11.63 1.23 -4.76
CA LEU A 380 10.77 1.88 -5.73
C LEU A 380 11.26 1.69 -7.18
N GLU A 381 12.57 1.60 -7.41
CA GLU A 381 13.13 1.39 -8.74
C GLU A 381 12.71 0.03 -9.30
N LYS A 382 12.83 -1.04 -8.49
CA LYS A 382 12.35 -2.38 -8.87
C LYS A 382 10.85 -2.41 -9.08
N ILE A 383 10.07 -1.73 -8.22
CA ILE A 383 8.61 -1.66 -8.36
C ILE A 383 8.24 -0.97 -9.68
N ASN A 384 8.89 0.13 -10.04
CA ASN A 384 8.70 0.80 -11.34
C ASN A 384 9.22 -0.01 -12.54
N GLY A 385 10.19 -0.90 -12.34
CA GLY A 385 10.60 -1.86 -13.38
C GLY A 385 9.50 -2.89 -13.69
N PHE A 386 8.74 -3.26 -12.67
CA PHE A 386 7.64 -4.22 -12.74
C PHE A 386 6.32 -3.59 -13.21
N LEU A 387 5.94 -2.48 -12.59
CA LEU A 387 4.71 -1.76 -12.83
C LEU A 387 4.97 -0.59 -13.78
N ASN A 388 4.19 -0.51 -14.85
CA ASN A 388 4.21 0.64 -15.76
C ASN A 388 2.79 1.07 -16.09
N LYS A 389 2.66 2.28 -16.63
CA LYS A 389 1.37 2.88 -17.02
C LYS A 389 0.48 1.93 -17.82
N LYS A 390 1.02 1.29 -18.88
CA LYS A 390 0.25 0.37 -19.73
C LYS A 390 -0.28 -0.83 -18.95
N TYR A 391 0.54 -1.39 -18.06
CA TYR A 391 0.15 -2.52 -17.22
C TYR A 391 -0.95 -2.12 -16.22
N ILE A 392 -0.75 -1.02 -15.49
CA ILE A 392 -1.73 -0.51 -14.52
C ILE A 392 -3.05 -0.17 -15.20
N GLU A 393 -3.04 0.52 -16.34
CA GLU A 393 -4.25 0.83 -17.11
C GLU A 393 -5.03 -0.43 -17.50
N ARG A 394 -4.31 -1.49 -17.92
CA ARG A 394 -4.93 -2.77 -18.30
C ARG A 394 -5.64 -3.40 -17.10
N VAL A 395 -4.93 -3.53 -15.98
CA VAL A 395 -5.48 -4.11 -14.75
C VAL A 395 -6.69 -3.28 -14.28
N PHE A 396 -6.53 -1.96 -14.23
CA PHE A 396 -7.58 -1.03 -13.85
C PHE A 396 -8.84 -1.16 -14.72
N LYS A 397 -8.70 -1.32 -16.05
CA LYS A 397 -9.83 -1.52 -16.97
C LYS A 397 -10.53 -2.87 -16.75
N GLY A 398 -9.79 -3.92 -16.41
CA GLY A 398 -10.31 -5.29 -16.28
C GLY A 398 -10.98 -5.62 -14.95
N VAL A 399 -10.71 -4.87 -13.87
CA VAL A 399 -11.28 -5.15 -12.54
C VAL A 399 -12.64 -4.49 -12.35
N LYS A 400 -13.55 -5.20 -11.66
CA LYS A 400 -14.84 -4.65 -11.22
C LYS A 400 -14.62 -3.60 -10.14
N LYS A 401 -14.82 -2.33 -10.52
CA LYS A 401 -14.80 -1.18 -9.60
C LYS A 401 -16.05 -1.17 -8.73
N GLU A 402 -15.87 -0.94 -7.44
CA GLU A 402 -16.95 -0.66 -6.51
C GLU A 402 -16.65 0.63 -5.73
N ASP A 403 -17.69 1.25 -5.19
CA ASP A 403 -17.56 2.43 -4.36
C ASP A 403 -17.27 2.05 -2.92
N SER A 404 -16.13 2.52 -2.42
CA SER A 404 -15.73 2.43 -1.02
C SER A 404 -15.17 3.77 -0.57
N LYS A 405 -15.43 4.20 0.66
CA LYS A 405 -14.86 5.44 1.20
C LYS A 405 -13.33 5.41 1.21
N LEU A 406 -12.75 4.23 1.47
CA LEU A 406 -11.31 4.02 1.50
C LEU A 406 -10.65 4.34 0.15
N LYS A 407 -11.31 4.00 -0.97
CA LYS A 407 -10.85 4.38 -2.31
C LYS A 407 -10.68 5.89 -2.44
N TYR A 408 -11.67 6.67 -2.01
CA TYR A 408 -11.61 8.13 -2.09
C TYR A 408 -10.53 8.72 -1.17
N LEU A 409 -10.28 8.10 -0.01
CA LEU A 409 -9.21 8.52 0.88
C LEU A 409 -7.84 8.29 0.24
N ALA A 410 -7.62 7.11 -0.33
CA ALA A 410 -6.38 6.78 -1.03
C ALA A 410 -6.13 7.70 -2.22
N ILE A 411 -7.18 8.01 -2.99
CA ILE A 411 -7.14 9.03 -4.05
C ILE A 411 -6.64 10.38 -3.52
N CYS A 412 -7.15 10.85 -2.37
CA CYS A 412 -6.70 12.12 -1.78
C CYS A 412 -5.23 12.05 -1.34
N HIS A 413 -4.80 10.94 -0.74
CA HIS A 413 -3.40 10.75 -0.32
C HIS A 413 -2.41 10.78 -1.50
N ILE A 414 -2.82 10.34 -2.68
CA ILE A 414 -2.00 10.44 -3.90
C ILE A 414 -2.08 11.84 -4.50
N LEU A 415 -3.28 12.36 -4.78
CA LEU A 415 -3.46 13.66 -5.43
C LEU A 415 -2.84 14.83 -4.65
N PHE A 416 -2.74 14.70 -3.33
CA PHE A 416 -2.18 15.73 -2.46
C PHE A 416 -0.81 15.35 -1.89
N ALA A 417 -0.19 14.27 -2.39
CA ALA A 417 1.13 13.82 -1.95
C ALA A 417 2.16 14.96 -2.06
N ASP A 418 2.18 15.66 -3.20
CA ASP A 418 3.14 16.73 -3.49
C ASP A 418 2.63 18.14 -3.15
N GLU A 419 1.55 18.24 -2.38
CA GLU A 419 0.85 19.49 -2.03
C GLU A 419 0.27 20.31 -3.21
N THR A 420 0.58 19.95 -4.44
CA THR A 420 0.07 20.52 -5.68
C THR A 420 -0.53 19.43 -6.56
N ILE A 421 -1.72 19.66 -7.13
CA ILE A 421 -2.34 18.70 -8.07
C ILE A 421 -1.77 18.94 -9.47
N ASP A 422 -1.19 17.92 -10.10
CA ASP A 422 -0.82 18.00 -11.51
C ASP A 422 -2.05 17.88 -12.43
N GLY A 423 -2.03 18.57 -13.57
CA GLY A 423 -3.16 18.53 -14.52
C GLY A 423 -3.40 17.19 -15.18
N ASN A 424 -2.37 16.37 -15.33
CA ASN A 424 -2.49 15.01 -15.82
C ASN A 424 -3.09 14.08 -14.74
N GLU A 425 -2.72 14.24 -13.47
CA GLU A 425 -3.34 13.49 -12.35
C GLU A 425 -4.82 13.81 -12.24
N TYR A 426 -5.15 15.11 -12.31
CA TYR A 426 -6.52 15.59 -12.34
C TYR A 426 -7.28 14.97 -13.52
N LYS A 427 -6.73 15.07 -14.75
CA LYS A 427 -7.34 14.49 -15.95
C LYS A 427 -7.53 12.98 -15.84
N ALA A 428 -6.53 12.25 -15.36
CA ALA A 428 -6.57 10.80 -15.19
C ALA A 428 -7.62 10.38 -14.18
N LEU A 429 -7.72 11.10 -13.06
CA LEU A 429 -8.81 10.94 -12.12
C LEU A 429 -10.15 11.11 -12.83
N TRP A 430 -10.34 12.16 -13.64
CA TRP A 430 -11.62 12.39 -14.33
C TRP A 430 -11.95 11.35 -15.40
N GLU A 431 -10.97 10.89 -16.16
CA GLU A 431 -11.14 9.77 -17.08
C GLU A 431 -11.52 8.49 -16.31
N ALA A 432 -10.93 8.28 -15.12
CA ALA A 432 -11.33 7.23 -14.20
C ALA A 432 -12.76 7.47 -13.64
N PHE A 433 -13.18 8.70 -13.34
CA PHE A 433 -14.56 9.05 -12.96
C PHE A 433 -15.56 8.65 -14.05
N ALA A 434 -15.30 9.06 -15.29
CA ALA A 434 -16.18 8.79 -16.43
C ALA A 434 -16.31 7.28 -16.69
N SER A 435 -15.20 6.54 -16.60
CA SER A 435 -15.15 5.10 -16.86
C SER A 435 -15.57 4.23 -15.68
N SER A 436 -15.46 4.73 -14.44
CA SER A 436 -15.65 3.96 -13.20
C SER A 436 -16.77 4.48 -12.31
N ARG A 437 -17.54 5.49 -12.78
CA ARG A 437 -18.69 6.09 -12.09
C ARG A 437 -18.39 6.53 -10.65
N LEU A 438 -17.23 7.14 -10.42
CA LEU A 438 -16.91 7.71 -9.11
C LEU A 438 -17.95 8.78 -8.72
N ASN A 439 -18.31 8.83 -7.45
CA ASN A 439 -19.30 9.74 -6.88
C ASN A 439 -18.63 11.06 -6.44
N PRO A 440 -18.93 12.20 -7.10
CA PRO A 440 -18.31 13.48 -6.76
C PRO A 440 -18.63 13.96 -5.35
N GLN A 441 -19.82 13.66 -4.83
CA GLN A 441 -20.23 14.08 -3.49
C GLN A 441 -19.42 13.34 -2.41
N ILE A 442 -19.14 12.05 -2.63
CA ILE A 442 -18.28 11.28 -1.72
C ILE A 442 -16.85 11.82 -1.79
N LEU A 443 -16.32 12.09 -2.99
CA LEU A 443 -14.98 12.66 -3.12
C LEU A 443 -14.85 14.02 -2.42
N GLN A 444 -15.77 14.96 -2.64
CA GLN A 444 -15.79 16.25 -1.96
C GLN A 444 -15.87 16.10 -0.43
N SER A 445 -16.67 15.14 0.05
CA SER A 445 -16.70 14.80 1.47
C SER A 445 -15.31 14.33 1.94
N VAL A 446 -14.68 13.38 1.25
CA VAL A 446 -13.38 12.84 1.70
C VAL A 446 -12.26 13.88 1.60
N ILE A 447 -12.26 14.77 0.60
CA ILE A 447 -11.31 15.90 0.52
C ILE A 447 -11.44 16.80 1.75
N TYR A 448 -12.66 17.06 2.22
CA TYR A 448 -12.86 17.84 3.45
C TYR A 448 -12.33 17.10 4.68
N ASP A 449 -12.59 15.79 4.80
CA ASP A 449 -12.07 15.00 5.92
C ASP A 449 -10.53 15.00 5.92
N TYR A 450 -9.92 14.83 4.75
CA TYR A 450 -8.49 14.94 4.52
C TYR A 450 -7.95 16.33 4.88
N SER A 451 -8.70 17.39 4.55
CA SER A 451 -8.37 18.78 4.90
C SER A 451 -8.36 19.01 6.41
N ILE A 452 -9.34 18.45 7.12
CA ILE A 452 -9.40 18.51 8.59
C ILE A 452 -8.24 17.76 9.22
N CYS A 453 -7.94 16.55 8.74
CA CYS A 453 -6.86 15.70 9.24
C CYS A 453 -5.44 16.24 8.98
N ASN A 454 -5.29 17.15 8.00
CA ASN A 454 -4.03 17.83 7.70
C ASN A 454 -4.06 19.31 8.10
N MET A 455 -5.18 19.77 8.69
CA MET A 455 -5.44 21.17 9.05
C MET A 455 -5.08 22.14 7.92
N LYS A 456 -5.30 21.74 6.67
CA LYS A 456 -4.96 22.47 5.44
C LYS A 456 -6.18 22.43 4.53
N VAL A 457 -6.51 23.54 3.89
CA VAL A 457 -7.64 23.57 2.96
C VAL A 457 -7.19 22.95 1.63
N TYR A 458 -7.64 21.73 1.36
CA TYR A 458 -7.56 21.14 0.04
C TYR A 458 -8.88 21.34 -0.69
N LYS A 459 -8.80 21.57 -2.00
CA LYS A 459 -9.95 21.69 -2.88
C LYS A 459 -9.63 20.99 -4.18
N MET A 460 -10.65 20.41 -4.79
CA MET A 460 -10.66 20.19 -6.21
C MET A 460 -11.60 21.23 -6.81
N ASP A 461 -11.15 21.90 -7.86
CA ASP A 461 -12.07 22.70 -8.67
C ASP A 461 -13.15 21.77 -9.24
N ASP A 462 -14.39 22.24 -9.25
CA ASP A 462 -15.51 21.44 -9.75
C ASP A 462 -15.31 21.25 -11.27
N TYR A 463 -15.17 20.00 -11.70
CA TYR A 463 -15.02 19.63 -13.13
C TYR A 463 -16.15 20.17 -14.03
N HIS A 464 -17.30 20.52 -13.46
CA HIS A 464 -18.37 21.23 -14.16
C HIS A 464 -17.97 22.65 -14.60
N GLU A 465 -17.12 23.35 -13.84
CA GLU A 465 -16.53 24.61 -14.27
C GLU A 465 -15.47 24.40 -15.37
N TYR A 466 -14.71 23.29 -15.32
CA TYR A 466 -13.71 22.92 -16.34
C TYR A 466 -14.34 22.64 -17.72
N LEU A 467 -15.43 21.87 -17.79
CA LEU A 467 -16.16 21.62 -19.04
C LEU A 467 -16.71 22.92 -19.68
N ASN A 468 -17.01 23.93 -18.86
CA ASN A 468 -17.54 25.21 -19.31
C ASN A 468 -16.46 26.27 -19.61
N SER A 469 -15.26 26.16 -19.02
CA SER A 469 -14.24 27.23 -19.08
C SER A 469 -12.98 26.87 -19.86
N GLY A 470 -12.69 25.59 -20.10
CA GLY A 470 -11.59 25.12 -20.95
C GLY A 470 -10.18 25.58 -20.54
N LYS A 471 -9.99 26.08 -19.31
CA LYS A 471 -8.68 26.58 -18.83
C LYS A 471 -8.36 26.08 -17.44
N PHE A 472 -7.10 25.67 -17.30
CA PHE A 472 -6.43 25.29 -16.07
C PHE A 472 -6.16 26.55 -15.25
N TYR A 473 -6.74 26.70 -14.05
CA TYR A 473 -6.29 27.70 -13.09
C TYR A 473 -5.29 27.04 -12.13
N ARG A 474 -4.07 27.59 -12.06
CA ARG A 474 -3.11 27.25 -11.01
C ARG A 474 -3.70 27.69 -9.67
N ALA A 475 -3.64 26.81 -8.68
CA ALA A 475 -4.04 27.11 -7.31
C ALA A 475 -3.24 28.30 -6.76
N ILE A 476 -3.93 29.20 -6.05
CA ILE A 476 -3.38 30.11 -5.04
C ILE A 476 -3.60 29.46 -3.68
#